data_AF-A0A2A2GID3-F1
#
_entry.id   AF-A0A2A2GID3-F1
#
_cell.length_a   1.000
_cell.length_b   1.000
_cell.length_c   1.000
_cell.angle_alpha   90.00
_cell.angle_beta   90.00
_cell.angle_gamma   90.00
#
_symmetry.space_group_name_H-M   'P 1'
#
loop_
_entity.id
_entity.type
_entity.pdbx_description
1 polymer ?
#
loop_
_entity_poly.entity_id
_entity_poly.type
_entity_poly.pdbx_seq_one_letter_code
_entity_poly.pdbx_strand_id
1 'polypeptide(L)'
;MAFFDLTDGPVVLEIPPAEGGSLNGNIVTTWQVPIEDLGLHGADQGKGGKFVLLLPGHADPVPEGFTALQSDTFGGYMLFRSTLASHDEDEVERARAYAMQVEVYPLAEAGNPPPTVYTDAWDVLFDATIRYDASFFQNLTRIVQSEPWLERDRLMIDYLRSIGIEKGQPFAPDAEMTTLLDAAAQEARAWLEARYDAFYPGFFTPEGQWTFPVPAELVQALQNGYSDPDAYPVDPRG
;
A
#
# COMPACT_ATOMS: atom_id res chain seq x y z
N MET A 1 -7.58 8.84 -2.56
CA MET A 1 -7.03 7.48 -2.40
C MET A 1 -7.10 6.78 -3.75
N ALA A 2 -6.05 6.10 -4.18
CA ALA A 2 -6.03 5.37 -5.44
C ALA A 2 -5.23 4.07 -5.27
N PHE A 3 -5.73 2.98 -5.86
CA PHE A 3 -4.98 1.74 -6.02
C PHE A 3 -4.47 1.69 -7.46
N PHE A 4 -3.26 1.20 -7.67
CA PHE A 4 -2.69 1.05 -9.00
C PHE A 4 -2.34 -0.41 -9.29
N ASP A 5 -2.36 -0.76 -10.57
CA ASP A 5 -1.92 -2.03 -11.14
C ASP A 5 -1.06 -1.70 -12.36
N LEU A 6 0.19 -2.19 -12.35
CA LEU A 6 1.19 -1.92 -13.38
C LEU A 6 1.29 -3.04 -14.42
N THR A 7 0.40 -4.03 -14.39
CA THR A 7 0.40 -5.17 -15.35
C THR A 7 0.25 -4.72 -16.80
N ASP A 8 -0.54 -3.67 -17.05
CA ASP A 8 -0.74 -3.10 -18.39
C ASP A 8 0.29 -1.99 -18.75
N GLY A 9 1.19 -1.67 -17.84
CA GLY A 9 2.29 -0.72 -18.05
C GLY A 9 2.41 0.37 -16.97
N PRO A 10 3.33 1.33 -17.15
CA PRO A 10 3.56 2.39 -16.18
C PRO A 10 2.35 3.31 -15.99
N VAL A 11 2.12 3.72 -14.74
CA VAL A 11 1.05 4.64 -14.36
C VAL A 11 1.65 5.97 -13.93
N VAL A 12 1.08 7.07 -14.43
CA VAL A 12 1.43 8.43 -14.05
C VAL A 12 0.55 8.90 -12.91
N LEU A 13 1.17 9.57 -11.96
CA LEU A 13 0.54 10.41 -10.95
C LEU A 13 1.02 11.86 -11.16
N GLU A 14 0.09 12.76 -11.41
CA GLU A 14 0.37 14.18 -11.58
C GLU A 14 -0.19 14.97 -10.39
N ILE A 15 0.72 15.65 -9.69
CA ILE A 15 0.41 16.45 -8.50
C ILE A 15 0.44 17.94 -8.89
N PRO A 16 -0.65 18.69 -8.67
CA PRO A 16 -0.64 20.13 -8.86
C PRO A 16 0.31 20.81 -7.85
N PRO A 17 0.92 21.97 -8.18
CA PRO A 17 1.65 22.77 -7.21
C PRO A 17 0.75 23.24 -6.07
N ALA A 18 1.28 23.33 -4.85
CA ALA A 18 0.55 23.77 -3.67
C ALA A 18 0.24 25.29 -3.70
N GLU A 19 -0.81 25.67 -4.46
CA GLU A 19 -1.28 27.05 -4.61
C GLU A 19 -2.63 27.24 -3.89
N GLY A 20 -2.60 27.53 -2.59
CA GLY A 20 -3.81 27.72 -1.78
C GLY A 20 -4.47 26.43 -1.29
N GLY A 21 -3.89 25.27 -1.63
CA GLY A 21 -4.16 23.97 -1.04
C GLY A 21 -2.84 23.19 -0.87
N SER A 22 -2.85 22.15 -0.05
CA SER A 22 -1.69 21.27 0.15
C SER A 22 -2.15 19.84 0.45
N LEU A 23 -1.34 18.86 0.10
CA LEU A 23 -1.56 17.45 0.42
C LEU A 23 -0.31 16.84 1.04
N ASN A 24 -0.52 15.78 1.81
CA ASN A 24 0.51 14.80 2.14
C ASN A 24 0.15 13.50 1.43
N GLY A 25 1.03 13.04 0.54
CA GLY A 25 0.89 11.82 -0.22
C GLY A 25 1.85 10.75 0.29
N ASN A 26 1.41 9.49 0.27
CA ASN A 26 2.25 8.33 0.51
C ASN A 26 1.94 7.28 -0.55
N ILE A 27 2.97 6.82 -1.25
CA ILE A 27 2.90 5.81 -2.31
C ILE A 27 3.60 4.57 -1.78
N VAL A 28 2.90 3.44 -1.80
CA VAL A 28 3.42 2.16 -1.30
C VAL A 28 3.12 1.03 -2.27
N THR A 29 3.93 -0.02 -2.17
CA THR A 29 3.72 -1.30 -2.87
C THR A 29 2.55 -2.07 -2.26
N THR A 30 2.17 -3.22 -2.83
CA THR A 30 1.11 -4.06 -2.23
C THR A 30 1.46 -4.55 -0.83
N TRP A 31 2.75 -4.60 -0.49
CA TRP A 31 3.28 -4.99 0.82
C TRP A 31 3.36 -3.80 1.79
N GLN A 32 2.83 -2.64 1.39
CA GLN A 32 2.91 -1.37 2.11
C GLN A 32 4.36 -0.91 2.37
N VAL A 33 5.30 -1.31 1.51
CA VAL A 33 6.66 -0.77 1.51
C VAL A 33 6.64 0.58 0.81
N PRO A 34 7.20 1.65 1.41
CA PRO A 34 7.22 2.98 0.81
C PRO A 34 8.00 2.99 -0.50
N ILE A 35 7.39 3.57 -1.54
CA ILE A 35 8.05 3.92 -2.78
C ILE A 35 8.52 5.36 -2.70
N GLU A 36 7.61 6.28 -2.35
CA GLU A 36 7.91 7.72 -2.21
C GLU A 36 6.79 8.45 -1.45
N ASP A 37 7.12 9.58 -0.84
CA ASP A 37 6.17 10.52 -0.26
C ASP A 37 6.01 11.77 -1.14
N LEU A 38 4.84 12.43 -1.03
CA LEU A 38 4.50 13.63 -1.78
C LEU A 38 3.93 14.72 -0.87
N GLY A 39 3.96 15.96 -1.33
CA GLY A 39 3.62 17.16 -0.59
C GLY A 39 4.85 17.91 -0.07
N LEU A 40 4.61 18.75 0.94
CA LEU A 40 5.64 19.66 1.50
C LEU A 40 6.92 18.94 1.94
N HIS A 41 6.80 17.71 2.44
CA HIS A 41 7.92 16.92 2.93
C HIS A 41 8.29 15.73 2.01
N GLY A 42 7.61 15.61 0.87
CA GLY A 42 7.85 14.55 -0.12
C GLY A 42 8.79 14.97 -1.25
N ALA A 43 8.91 14.14 -2.28
CA ALA A 43 9.81 14.37 -3.41
C ALA A 43 9.54 15.68 -4.18
N ASP A 44 8.27 16.12 -4.28
CA ASP A 44 7.88 17.37 -4.95
C ASP A 44 8.11 18.62 -4.09
N GLN A 45 8.30 18.50 -2.78
CA GLN A 45 8.46 19.63 -1.85
C GLN A 45 7.33 20.67 -1.97
N GLY A 46 6.10 20.20 -2.29
CA GLY A 46 4.92 21.04 -2.53
C GLY A 46 4.91 21.79 -3.87
N LYS A 47 5.90 21.59 -4.75
CA LYS A 47 5.95 22.22 -6.08
C LYS A 47 5.10 21.49 -7.11
N GLY A 48 4.51 20.35 -6.76
CA GLY A 48 3.87 19.46 -7.71
C GLY A 48 4.86 18.79 -8.64
N GLY A 49 4.36 17.98 -9.56
CA GLY A 49 5.18 17.26 -10.52
C GLY A 49 4.48 16.04 -11.12
N LYS A 50 5.12 15.44 -12.12
CA LYS A 50 4.67 14.21 -12.76
C LYS A 50 5.56 13.07 -12.32
N PHE A 51 4.95 12.06 -11.72
CA PHE A 51 5.62 10.87 -11.20
C PHE A 51 5.15 9.65 -11.98
N VAL A 52 6.07 8.75 -12.33
CA VAL A 52 5.75 7.54 -13.10
C VAL A 52 6.07 6.33 -12.25
N LEU A 53 5.03 5.60 -11.88
CA LEU A 53 5.16 4.29 -11.26
C LEU A 53 5.56 3.27 -12.31
N LEU A 54 6.75 2.71 -12.15
CA LEU A 54 7.34 1.73 -13.05
C LEU A 54 7.12 0.33 -12.50
N LEU A 55 6.68 -0.56 -13.39
CA LEU A 55 6.52 -1.99 -13.11
C LEU A 55 7.85 -2.66 -12.73
N PRO A 56 7.82 -3.80 -12.02
CA PRO A 56 9.02 -4.52 -11.62
C PRO A 56 9.92 -4.87 -12.80
N GLY A 57 11.21 -4.51 -12.69
CA GLY A 57 12.21 -4.81 -13.72
C GLY A 57 12.15 -3.92 -14.97
N HIS A 58 11.35 -2.84 -14.96
CA HIS A 58 11.36 -1.85 -16.03
C HIS A 58 12.74 -1.20 -16.18
N ALA A 59 13.24 -1.11 -17.42
CA ALA A 59 14.57 -0.58 -17.72
C ALA A 59 14.55 0.55 -18.76
N ASP A 60 13.40 0.80 -19.39
CA ASP A 60 13.29 1.85 -20.39
C ASP A 60 13.33 3.23 -19.72
N PRO A 61 13.91 4.24 -20.38
CA PRO A 61 13.95 5.59 -19.84
C PRO A 61 12.55 6.20 -19.79
N VAL A 62 12.26 6.95 -18.72
CA VAL A 62 11.05 7.78 -18.64
C VAL A 62 11.19 9.05 -19.47
N PRO A 63 10.10 9.60 -20.03
CA PRO A 63 10.14 10.87 -20.76
C PRO A 63 10.66 12.03 -19.89
N GLU A 64 11.22 13.06 -20.54
CA GLU A 64 11.66 14.27 -19.84
C GLU A 64 10.49 14.95 -19.11
N GLY A 65 10.76 15.49 -17.92
CA GLY A 65 9.74 16.13 -17.07
C GLY A 65 9.00 15.17 -16.14
N PHE A 66 9.29 13.88 -16.20
CA PHE A 66 8.75 12.86 -15.31
C PHE A 66 9.81 12.36 -14.31
N THR A 67 9.40 12.14 -13.07
CA THR A 67 10.20 11.47 -12.03
C THR A 67 9.84 9.98 -11.99
N ALA A 68 10.82 9.11 -12.24
CA ALA A 68 10.63 7.67 -12.17
C ALA A 68 10.54 7.19 -10.71
N LEU A 69 9.54 6.37 -10.42
CA LEU A 69 9.31 5.70 -9.14
C LEU A 69 9.23 4.19 -9.40
N GLN A 70 10.28 3.45 -9.02
CA GLN A 70 10.37 2.02 -9.31
C GLN A 70 9.62 1.19 -8.26
N SER A 71 8.63 0.40 -8.68
CA SER A 71 7.94 -0.57 -7.83
C SER A 71 8.61 -1.95 -7.91
N ASP A 72 8.62 -2.69 -6.80
CA ASP A 72 8.99 -4.11 -6.74
C ASP A 72 7.78 -5.05 -6.91
N THR A 73 6.55 -4.50 -6.89
CA THR A 73 5.27 -5.19 -7.13
C THR A 73 4.52 -4.59 -8.32
N PHE A 74 3.54 -5.31 -8.87
CA PHE A 74 2.62 -4.77 -9.88
C PHE A 74 1.51 -3.94 -9.22
N GLY A 75 0.95 -4.44 -8.12
CA GLY A 75 -0.08 -3.74 -7.36
C GLY A 75 0.51 -2.79 -6.33
N GLY A 76 -0.25 -1.75 -5.99
CA GLY A 76 0.06 -0.88 -4.87
C GLY A 76 -1.00 0.18 -4.61
N TYR A 77 -0.64 1.15 -3.78
CA TYR A 77 -1.57 2.05 -3.15
C TYR A 77 -0.99 3.45 -2.98
N MET A 78 -1.84 4.46 -3.23
CA MET A 78 -1.52 5.87 -3.09
C MET A 78 -2.56 6.53 -2.18
N LEU A 79 -2.11 7.06 -1.04
CA LEU A 79 -2.94 7.80 -0.11
C LEU A 79 -2.57 9.27 -0.14
N PHE A 80 -3.54 10.12 -0.45
CA PHE A 80 -3.42 11.56 -0.35
C PHE A 80 -4.33 12.07 0.75
N ARG A 81 -3.79 12.96 1.58
CA ARG A 81 -4.50 13.64 2.67
C ARG A 81 -4.33 15.14 2.48
N SER A 82 -5.42 15.85 2.23
CA SER A 82 -5.38 17.32 2.17
C SER A 82 -5.02 17.89 3.55
N THR A 83 -4.15 18.89 3.57
CA THR A 83 -3.83 19.66 4.77
C THR A 83 -4.77 20.85 4.83
N LEU A 84 -5.51 20.98 5.93
CA LEU A 84 -6.47 22.06 6.14
C LEU A 84 -5.86 23.12 7.08
N ALA A 85 -5.99 24.40 6.73
CA ALA A 85 -5.62 25.49 7.64
C ALA A 85 -6.65 25.69 8.78
N SER A 86 -7.93 25.39 8.51
CA SER A 86 -9.04 25.39 9.45
C SER A 86 -10.10 24.36 9.03
N HIS A 87 -11.10 24.13 9.88
CA HIS A 87 -12.25 23.26 9.57
C HIS A 87 -13.47 24.03 9.07
N ASP A 88 -13.28 25.28 8.62
CA ASP A 88 -14.37 26.08 8.06
C ASP A 88 -14.78 25.53 6.69
N GLU A 89 -16.06 25.65 6.34
CA GLU A 89 -16.62 25.11 5.09
C GLU A 89 -15.84 25.58 3.85
N ASP A 90 -15.46 26.86 3.80
CA ASP A 90 -14.69 27.43 2.71
C ASP A 90 -13.30 26.80 2.56
N GLU A 91 -12.65 26.41 3.67
CA GLU A 91 -11.34 25.76 3.63
C GLU A 91 -11.46 24.31 3.21
N VAL A 92 -12.50 23.61 3.66
CA VAL A 92 -12.79 22.24 3.23
C VAL A 92 -13.05 22.18 1.73
N GLU A 93 -13.84 23.12 1.17
CA GLU A 93 -14.09 23.15 -0.27
C GLU A 93 -12.83 23.51 -1.07
N ARG A 94 -11.99 24.43 -0.58
CA ARG A 94 -10.68 24.70 -1.22
C ARG A 94 -9.80 23.45 -1.28
N ALA A 95 -9.70 22.72 -0.17
CA ALA A 95 -8.91 21.50 -0.10
C ALA A 95 -9.46 20.38 -0.99
N ARG A 96 -10.79 20.28 -1.11
CA ARG A 96 -11.47 19.39 -2.05
C ARG A 96 -11.16 19.76 -3.50
N ALA A 97 -11.33 21.02 -3.87
CA ALA A 97 -11.07 21.53 -5.22
C ALA A 97 -9.59 21.34 -5.62
N TYR A 98 -8.66 21.48 -4.68
CA TYR A 98 -7.25 21.15 -4.89
C TYR A 98 -7.01 19.66 -5.11
N ALA A 99 -7.60 18.79 -4.27
CA ALA A 99 -7.46 17.34 -4.42
C ALA A 99 -8.04 16.81 -5.75
N MET A 100 -9.07 17.47 -6.30
CA MET A 100 -9.66 17.16 -7.61
C MET A 100 -8.80 17.58 -8.81
N GLN A 101 -7.60 18.12 -8.59
CA GLN A 101 -6.62 18.41 -9.64
C GLN A 101 -5.53 17.33 -9.72
N VAL A 102 -5.52 16.35 -8.81
CA VAL A 102 -4.56 15.23 -8.83
C VAL A 102 -4.94 14.26 -9.94
N GLU A 103 -4.11 14.11 -10.96
CA GLU A 103 -4.43 13.24 -12.10
C GLU A 103 -3.73 11.87 -11.99
N VAL A 104 -4.42 10.81 -12.41
CA VAL A 104 -3.88 9.45 -12.51
C VAL A 104 -4.24 8.86 -13.85
N TYR A 105 -3.24 8.44 -14.64
CA TYR A 105 -3.45 7.96 -16.01
C TYR A 105 -2.30 7.05 -16.49
N PRO A 106 -2.48 6.20 -17.51
CA PRO A 106 -1.39 5.40 -18.09
C PRO A 106 -0.34 6.28 -18.76
N LEU A 107 0.95 5.96 -18.62
CA LEU A 107 2.04 6.71 -19.28
C LEU A 107 1.88 6.77 -20.80
N ALA A 108 1.35 5.71 -21.42
CA ALA A 108 1.08 5.65 -22.85
C ALA A 108 0.11 6.75 -23.34
N GLU A 109 -0.71 7.30 -22.44
CA GLU A 109 -1.71 8.32 -22.74
C GLU A 109 -1.26 9.73 -22.32
N ALA A 110 -0.04 9.90 -21.81
CA ALA A 110 0.45 11.17 -21.27
C ALA A 110 0.43 12.37 -22.26
N GLY A 111 0.39 12.11 -23.57
CA GLY A 111 0.24 13.16 -24.59
C GLY A 111 -1.17 13.75 -24.69
N ASN A 112 -2.19 13.01 -24.24
CA ASN A 112 -3.58 13.45 -24.15
C ASN A 112 -4.29 12.58 -23.10
N PRO A 113 -4.01 12.82 -21.81
CA PRO A 113 -4.48 11.94 -20.74
C PRO A 113 -6.01 11.97 -20.64
N PRO A 114 -6.64 10.84 -20.34
CA PRO A 114 -8.06 10.79 -20.09
C PRO A 114 -8.37 11.54 -18.77
N PRO A 115 -9.58 12.11 -18.63
CA PRO A 115 -9.98 12.72 -17.38
C PRO A 115 -9.91 11.71 -16.22
N THR A 116 -9.31 12.12 -15.10
CA THR A 116 -9.28 11.29 -13.89
C THR A 116 -10.69 11.15 -13.33
N VAL A 117 -11.07 9.90 -13.04
CA VAL A 117 -12.38 9.59 -12.44
C VAL A 117 -12.25 9.67 -10.93
N TYR A 118 -13.02 10.58 -10.31
CA TYR A 118 -13.14 10.68 -8.86
C TYR A 118 -14.43 10.03 -8.39
N THR A 119 -14.30 9.11 -7.44
CA THR A 119 -15.43 8.47 -6.77
C THR A 119 -15.57 9.07 -5.38
N ASP A 120 -16.71 9.70 -5.11
CA ASP A 120 -17.06 10.14 -3.77
C ASP A 120 -17.62 8.96 -2.97
N ALA A 121 -17.01 8.69 -1.82
CA ALA A 121 -17.43 7.64 -0.89
C ALA A 121 -18.04 8.23 0.40
N TRP A 122 -18.34 9.54 0.42
CA TRP A 122 -19.11 10.14 1.50
C TRP A 122 -20.45 9.42 1.69
N ASP A 123 -20.80 9.08 2.93
CA ASP A 123 -21.98 8.28 3.29
C ASP A 123 -22.08 6.89 2.61
N VAL A 124 -20.99 6.37 2.05
CA VAL A 124 -20.91 5.01 1.52
C VAL A 124 -20.18 4.13 2.53
N LEU A 125 -20.84 3.05 2.98
CA LEU A 125 -20.17 2.04 3.81
C LEU A 125 -19.12 1.32 2.98
N PHE A 126 -17.85 1.62 3.25
CA PHE A 126 -16.70 0.93 2.69
C PHE A 126 -16.04 0.07 3.77
N ASP A 127 -16.25 -1.24 3.71
CA ASP A 127 -15.64 -2.21 4.62
C ASP A 127 -14.30 -2.70 4.07
N ALA A 128 -13.21 -2.20 4.66
CA ALA A 128 -11.84 -2.63 4.37
C ALA A 128 -11.24 -3.51 5.48
N THR A 129 -12.08 -4.09 6.34
CA THR A 129 -11.58 -4.96 7.41
C THR A 129 -11.06 -6.29 6.86
N ILE A 130 -10.04 -6.83 7.52
CA ILE A 130 -9.54 -8.17 7.20
C ILE A 130 -10.59 -9.18 7.65
N ARG A 131 -11.03 -10.03 6.72
CA ARG A 131 -11.91 -11.16 7.01
C ARG A 131 -11.06 -12.34 7.45
N TYR A 132 -11.28 -12.79 8.67
CA TYR A 132 -10.60 -13.94 9.27
C TYR A 132 -11.48 -15.18 9.16
N ASP A 133 -11.71 -15.61 7.93
CA ASP A 133 -12.45 -16.80 7.53
C ASP A 133 -11.77 -17.43 6.29
N ALA A 134 -12.32 -18.53 5.77
CA ALA A 134 -11.74 -19.20 4.59
C ALA A 134 -11.58 -18.30 3.35
N SER A 135 -12.34 -17.20 3.23
CA SER A 135 -12.22 -16.26 2.10
C SER A 135 -10.91 -15.47 2.12
N PHE A 136 -10.23 -15.38 3.28
CA PHE A 136 -8.88 -14.82 3.37
C PHE A 136 -7.93 -15.48 2.36
N PHE A 137 -7.98 -16.81 2.26
CA PHE A 137 -7.09 -17.58 1.40
C PHE A 137 -7.39 -17.38 -0.10
N GLN A 138 -8.62 -16.99 -0.45
CA GLN A 138 -8.97 -16.55 -1.80
C GLN A 138 -8.35 -15.18 -2.15
N ASN A 139 -8.26 -14.28 -1.17
CA ASN A 139 -7.53 -13.02 -1.36
C ASN A 139 -6.02 -13.24 -1.41
N LEU A 140 -5.49 -14.13 -0.56
CA LEU A 140 -4.07 -14.48 -0.54
C LEU A 140 -3.64 -15.11 -1.87
N THR A 141 -4.41 -16.07 -2.41
CA THR A 141 -4.08 -16.67 -3.71
C THR A 141 -4.06 -15.60 -4.80
N ARG A 142 -5.00 -14.64 -4.81
CA ARG A 142 -4.98 -13.54 -5.80
C ARG A 142 -3.66 -12.78 -5.79
N ILE A 143 -3.15 -12.42 -4.60
CA ILE A 143 -1.84 -11.75 -4.45
C ILE A 143 -0.71 -12.66 -4.92
N VAL A 144 -0.71 -13.93 -4.49
CA VAL A 144 0.30 -14.91 -4.96
C VAL A 144 0.28 -15.02 -6.48
N GLN A 145 -0.89 -15.00 -7.12
CA GLN A 145 -1.03 -15.09 -8.58
C GLN A 145 -0.66 -13.81 -9.32
N SER A 146 -0.97 -12.62 -8.79
CA SER A 146 -0.71 -11.36 -9.50
C SER A 146 0.71 -10.83 -9.33
N GLU A 147 1.34 -11.06 -8.19
CA GLU A 147 2.61 -10.39 -7.83
C GLU A 147 3.87 -11.18 -8.18
N PRO A 148 5.01 -10.52 -8.40
CA PRO A 148 6.29 -11.22 -8.50
C PRO A 148 6.67 -11.82 -7.14
N TRP A 149 7.36 -12.96 -7.19
CA TRP A 149 7.94 -13.57 -5.98
C TRP A 149 9.28 -12.90 -5.67
N LEU A 150 9.21 -11.87 -4.83
CA LEU A 150 10.37 -11.17 -4.29
C LEU A 150 11.27 -12.17 -3.56
N GLU A 151 12.59 -12.01 -3.70
CA GLU A 151 13.57 -12.93 -3.10
C GLU A 151 13.30 -13.13 -1.60
N ARG A 152 13.03 -12.04 -0.88
CA ARG A 152 12.74 -12.04 0.56
C ARG A 152 11.49 -12.84 0.94
N ASP A 153 10.54 -13.04 0.02
CA ASP A 153 9.23 -13.63 0.31
C ASP A 153 9.11 -15.08 -0.23
N ARG A 154 10.06 -15.56 -1.04
CA ARG A 154 9.99 -16.87 -1.72
C ARG A 154 9.71 -18.03 -0.78
N LEU A 155 10.43 -18.10 0.34
CA LEU A 155 10.26 -19.19 1.30
C LEU A 155 8.85 -19.17 1.92
N MET A 156 8.36 -17.99 2.32
CA MET A 156 7.03 -17.83 2.92
C MET A 156 5.93 -18.22 1.94
N ILE A 157 6.07 -17.82 0.68
CA ILE A 157 5.06 -18.11 -0.35
C ILE A 157 5.09 -19.60 -0.73
N ASP A 158 6.26 -20.23 -0.84
CA ASP A 158 6.37 -21.65 -1.22
C ASP A 158 5.70 -22.59 -0.19
N TYR A 159 5.73 -22.23 1.10
CA TYR A 159 5.01 -22.97 2.13
C TYR A 159 3.49 -23.04 1.90
N LEU A 160 2.90 -22.07 1.19
CA LEU A 160 1.47 -22.04 0.90
C LEU A 160 1.03 -23.19 -0.02
N ARG A 161 1.97 -23.84 -0.72
CA ARG A 161 1.69 -25.05 -1.50
C ARG A 161 1.12 -26.18 -0.65
N SER A 162 1.51 -26.26 0.62
CA SER A 162 1.02 -27.27 1.56
C SER A 162 -0.48 -27.18 1.82
N ILE A 163 -1.09 -26.02 1.58
CA ILE A 163 -2.53 -25.77 1.68
C ILE A 163 -3.18 -25.57 0.30
N GLY A 164 -2.47 -25.90 -0.79
CA GLY A 164 -2.99 -25.87 -2.15
C GLY A 164 -2.88 -24.52 -2.88
N ILE A 165 -2.19 -23.52 -2.31
CA ILE A 165 -1.93 -22.25 -3.00
C ILE A 165 -0.56 -22.32 -3.68
N GLU A 166 -0.55 -22.39 -5.01
CA GLU A 166 0.67 -22.49 -5.82
C GLU A 166 0.60 -21.50 -7.00
N LYS A 167 1.71 -20.82 -7.31
CA LYS A 167 1.77 -19.87 -8.43
C LYS A 167 1.44 -20.56 -9.75
N GLY A 168 0.57 -19.95 -10.55
CA GLY A 168 0.10 -20.49 -11.82
C GLY A 168 -0.93 -21.61 -11.71
N GLN A 169 -1.33 -22.01 -10.50
CA GLN A 169 -2.35 -23.05 -10.28
C GLN A 169 -3.64 -22.45 -9.71
N PRO A 170 -4.82 -22.97 -10.12
CA PRO A 170 -6.07 -22.58 -9.51
C PRO A 170 -6.13 -23.06 -8.05
N PHE A 171 -6.65 -22.22 -7.17
CA PHE A 171 -6.91 -22.58 -5.77
C PHE A 171 -8.38 -23.01 -5.61
N ALA A 172 -8.60 -24.33 -5.51
CA ALA A 172 -9.92 -24.93 -5.37
C ALA A 172 -9.93 -25.92 -4.20
N PRO A 173 -9.93 -25.45 -2.94
CA PRO A 173 -9.97 -26.32 -1.78
C PRO A 173 -11.29 -27.09 -1.75
N ASP A 174 -11.24 -28.36 -1.34
CA ASP A 174 -12.46 -29.12 -1.08
C ASP A 174 -13.13 -28.68 0.24
N ALA A 175 -14.25 -29.32 0.59
CA ALA A 175 -15.00 -28.97 1.79
C ALA A 175 -14.21 -29.18 3.09
N GLU A 176 -13.35 -30.21 3.12
CA GLU A 176 -12.52 -30.52 4.29
C GLU A 176 -11.45 -29.43 4.48
N MET A 177 -10.69 -29.12 3.43
CA MET A 177 -9.69 -28.05 3.44
C MET A 177 -10.33 -26.69 3.73
N THR A 178 -11.49 -26.39 3.15
CA THR A 178 -12.20 -25.12 3.41
C THR A 178 -12.55 -24.97 4.89
N THR A 179 -13.02 -26.05 5.53
CA THR A 179 -13.33 -26.04 6.98
C THR A 179 -12.07 -25.84 7.81
N LEU A 180 -10.96 -26.47 7.44
CA LEU A 180 -9.67 -26.31 8.13
C LEU A 180 -9.16 -24.87 8.03
N LEU A 181 -9.22 -24.28 6.83
CA LEU A 181 -8.78 -22.91 6.59
C LEU A 181 -9.63 -21.88 7.33
N ASP A 182 -10.94 -22.11 7.43
CA ASP A 182 -11.83 -21.26 8.24
C ASP A 182 -11.41 -21.23 9.71
N ALA A 183 -11.20 -22.41 10.31
CA ALA A 183 -10.75 -22.53 11.69
C ALA A 183 -9.36 -21.91 11.88
N ALA A 184 -8.43 -22.14 10.94
CA ALA A 184 -7.09 -21.58 10.99
C ALA A 184 -7.09 -20.03 10.93
N ALA A 185 -7.95 -19.43 10.11
CA ALA A 185 -8.08 -17.98 10.03
C ALA A 185 -8.61 -17.38 11.36
N GLN A 186 -9.58 -18.05 11.99
CA GLN A 186 -10.11 -17.63 13.29
C GLN A 186 -9.06 -17.77 14.41
N GLU A 187 -8.28 -18.85 14.41
CA GLU A 187 -7.18 -19.04 15.36
C GLU A 187 -6.09 -17.97 15.16
N ALA A 188 -5.70 -17.70 13.91
CA ALA A 188 -4.74 -16.65 13.59
C ALA A 188 -5.23 -15.27 14.06
N ARG A 189 -6.52 -14.96 13.91
CA ARG A 189 -7.12 -13.73 14.45
C ARG A 189 -6.93 -13.62 15.96
N ALA A 190 -7.31 -14.66 16.70
CA ALA A 190 -7.20 -14.66 18.15
C ALA A 190 -5.75 -14.51 18.61
N TRP A 191 -4.81 -15.14 17.89
CA TRP A 191 -3.39 -15.01 18.16
C TRP A 191 -2.86 -13.60 17.87
N LEU A 192 -3.23 -12.99 16.74
CA LEU A 192 -2.85 -11.61 16.40
C LEU A 192 -3.42 -10.58 17.39
N GLU A 193 -4.69 -10.73 17.79
CA GLU A 193 -5.32 -9.87 18.80
C GLU A 193 -4.59 -9.97 20.15
N ALA A 194 -4.31 -11.18 20.62
CA ALA A 194 -3.56 -11.39 21.86
C ALA A 194 -2.12 -10.84 21.79
N ARG A 195 -1.48 -10.95 20.62
CA ARG A 195 -0.16 -10.39 20.38
C ARG A 195 -0.18 -8.87 20.43
N TYR A 196 -1.15 -8.23 19.78
CA TYR A 196 -1.28 -6.78 19.73
C TYR A 196 -1.36 -6.17 21.14
N ASP A 197 -2.11 -6.80 22.05
CA ASP A 197 -2.23 -6.37 23.44
C ASP A 197 -0.91 -6.50 24.24
N ALA A 198 -0.03 -7.43 23.87
CA ALA A 198 1.19 -7.75 24.61
C ALA A 198 2.48 -7.18 23.99
N PHE A 199 2.47 -6.86 22.69
CA PHE A 199 3.68 -6.64 21.90
C PHE A 199 4.35 -5.29 22.16
N TYR A 200 3.55 -4.29 22.51
CA TYR A 200 4.00 -2.91 22.50
C TYR A 200 4.51 -2.45 23.88
N PRO A 201 5.80 -2.07 23.99
CA PRO A 201 6.31 -1.52 25.23
C PRO A 201 5.74 -0.11 25.50
N GLY A 202 5.68 0.27 26.77
CA GLY A 202 5.34 1.63 27.16
C GLY A 202 6.33 2.66 26.59
N PHE A 203 5.82 3.68 25.91
CA PHE A 203 6.61 4.67 25.17
C PHE A 203 7.10 5.84 26.03
N PHE A 204 6.21 6.50 26.77
CA PHE A 204 6.59 7.65 27.62
C PHE A 204 7.15 7.21 28.98
N THR A 205 6.61 6.13 29.53
CA THR A 205 7.06 5.51 30.78
C THR A 205 6.95 3.99 30.63
N PRO A 206 7.81 3.20 31.30
CA PRO A 206 7.75 1.75 31.24
C PRO A 206 6.40 1.17 31.68
N GLU A 207 5.71 1.82 32.62
CA GLU A 207 4.40 1.41 33.15
C GLU A 207 3.22 2.03 32.37
N GLY A 208 3.51 2.90 31.40
CA GLY A 208 2.49 3.62 30.65
C GLY A 208 1.81 2.72 29.60
N GLN A 209 0.53 2.96 29.34
CA GLN A 209 -0.23 2.29 28.28
C GLN A 209 -0.12 2.99 26.92
N TRP A 210 0.67 4.08 26.84
CA TRP A 210 0.99 4.73 25.58
C TRP A 210 2.07 3.92 24.87
N THR A 211 1.83 3.57 23.62
CA THR A 211 2.80 2.87 22.76
C THR A 211 3.16 3.71 21.55
N PHE A 212 4.35 3.46 20.99
CA PHE A 212 4.69 3.87 19.65
C PHE A 212 4.23 2.79 18.65
N PRO A 213 3.44 3.13 17.63
CA PRO A 213 2.73 2.15 16.81
C PRO A 213 3.63 1.29 15.92
N VAL A 214 4.87 1.72 15.66
CA VAL A 214 5.79 1.02 14.75
C VAL A 214 7.18 0.89 15.39
N PRO A 215 7.63 -0.32 15.79
CA PRO A 215 8.97 -0.50 16.36
C PRO A 215 10.08 0.02 15.46
N ALA A 216 11.16 0.54 16.05
CA ALA A 216 12.27 1.15 15.30
C ALA A 216 12.90 0.19 14.27
N GLU A 217 13.01 -1.10 14.61
CA GLU A 217 13.52 -2.12 13.69
C GLU A 217 12.62 -2.31 12.45
N LEU A 218 11.29 -2.19 12.62
CA LEU A 218 10.36 -2.26 11.50
C LEU A 218 10.42 -0.99 10.64
N VAL A 219 10.57 0.18 11.26
CA VAL A 219 10.80 1.44 10.52
C VAL A 219 12.03 1.32 9.64
N GLN A 220 13.15 0.83 10.19
CA GLN A 220 14.40 0.65 9.45
C GLN A 220 14.24 -0.35 8.29
N ALA A 221 13.56 -1.47 8.53
CA ALA A 221 13.32 -2.48 7.50
C ALA A 221 12.38 -1.98 6.38
N LEU A 222 11.35 -1.19 6.71
CA LEU A 222 10.49 -0.59 5.69
C LEU A 222 11.27 0.44 4.84
N GLN A 223 12.08 1.29 5.48
CA GLN A 223 12.87 2.31 4.79
C GLN A 223 13.92 1.75 3.85
N ASN A 224 14.48 0.57 4.15
CA ASN A 224 15.45 -0.10 3.27
C ASN A 224 14.81 -1.16 2.36
N GLY A 225 13.48 -1.29 2.35
CA GLY A 225 12.79 -2.30 1.56
C GLY A 225 13.19 -3.74 1.93
N TYR A 226 13.47 -4.00 3.20
CA TYR A 226 13.94 -5.29 3.72
C TYR A 226 15.23 -5.79 3.05
N SER A 227 16.13 -4.88 2.66
CA SER A 227 17.36 -5.23 1.93
C SER A 227 18.51 -5.68 2.84
N ASP A 228 18.36 -5.64 4.16
CA ASP A 228 19.39 -6.07 5.10
C ASP A 228 19.52 -7.61 5.08
N PRO A 229 20.66 -8.18 4.67
CA PRO A 229 20.82 -9.63 4.60
C PRO A 229 20.89 -10.30 5.97
N ASP A 230 21.17 -9.55 7.04
CA ASP A 230 21.37 -10.06 8.40
C ASP A 230 20.14 -9.82 9.30
N ALA A 231 19.11 -9.10 8.82
CA ALA A 231 17.94 -8.74 9.60
C ALA A 231 16.63 -8.80 8.80
N TYR A 232 15.63 -9.47 9.39
CA TYR A 232 14.26 -9.46 8.90
C TYR A 232 13.31 -9.46 10.10
N PRO A 233 12.65 -8.33 10.43
CA PRO A 233 11.82 -8.22 11.62
C PRO A 233 10.49 -8.97 11.41
N VAL A 234 10.52 -10.30 11.59
CA VAL A 234 9.34 -11.17 11.46
C VAL A 234 8.28 -10.77 12.47
N ASP A 235 8.68 -10.67 13.74
CA ASP A 235 7.79 -10.46 14.86
C ASP A 235 7.07 -9.10 14.88
N PRO A 236 7.76 -7.97 14.58
CA PRO A 236 7.13 -6.66 14.47
C PRO A 236 6.06 -6.47 13.41
N ARG A 237 5.92 -7.40 12.46
CA ARG A 237 4.97 -7.30 11.35
C ARG A 237 3.56 -7.78 11.68
N GLY A 238 3.35 -8.30 12.90
CA GLY A 238 2.13 -9.00 13.31
C GLY A 238 2.36 -10.50 13.40
#